data_AF-A0A6A4WPT4-F1
#
_entry.id   AF-A0A6A4WPT4-F1
#
_cell.length_a   1.000
_cell.length_b   1.000
_cell.length_c   1.000
_cell.angle_alpha   90.00
_cell.angle_beta   90.00
_cell.angle_gamma   90.00
#
_symmetry.space_group_name_H-M   'P 1'
#
loop_
_entity.id
_entity.type
_entity.pdbx_description
1 polymer ?
#
loop_
_entity_poly.entity_id
_entity_poly.type
_entity_poly.pdbx_seq_one_letter_code
_entity_poly.pdbx_strand_id
1 'polypeptide(L)'
;MRRITSRVLALTASVSDLELEPILSGKEFPTVVHGTYFKCLDSIKRQGLSRMSRQHVHLASGVSGSQGVISGMRSSCQLHIHVDIDSAIADGIKFFKSSNGVILTPGDEQGFLKPKYFKKIVDAKTGRSLQ
;
A
#
# COMPACT_ATOMS: atom_id res chain seq x y z
N MET A 1 -36.47 9.28 41.95
CA MET A 1 -36.72 8.02 41.23
C MET A 1 -36.47 8.29 39.75
N ARG A 2 -35.55 7.67 38.98
CA ARG A 2 -34.89 6.36 39.02
C ARG A 2 -33.42 6.51 38.55
N ARG A 3 -32.62 5.50 38.91
CA ARG A 3 -31.16 5.31 38.84
C ARG A 3 -30.62 5.33 37.40
N ILE A 4 -29.48 5.98 37.12
CA ILE A 4 -28.12 5.39 36.95
C ILE A 4 -28.18 4.06 36.17
N THR A 5 -27.65 3.97 34.95
CA THR A 5 -26.25 3.56 34.75
C THR A 5 -25.76 3.92 33.35
N SER A 6 -24.64 4.66 33.34
CA SER A 6 -23.65 4.67 32.28
C SER A 6 -23.22 3.23 31.96
N ARG A 7 -23.32 2.82 30.70
CA ARG A 7 -22.62 1.64 30.18
C ARG A 7 -21.54 2.13 29.21
N VAL A 8 -20.48 2.68 29.79
CA VAL A 8 -19.16 2.67 29.16
C VAL A 8 -18.72 1.21 29.14
N LEU A 9 -18.83 0.57 27.98
CA LEU A 9 -18.19 -0.70 27.72
C LEU A 9 -16.78 -0.40 27.21
N ALA A 10 -15.84 -0.23 28.13
CA ALA A 10 -14.42 -0.21 27.82
C ALA A 10 -13.90 -1.65 27.82
N LEU A 11 -13.49 -2.17 26.66
CA LEU A 11 -12.18 -2.81 26.41
C LEU A 11 -12.20 -3.52 25.06
N THR A 12 -11.69 -2.85 24.03
CA THR A 12 -10.62 -3.37 23.14
C THR A 12 -10.04 -2.18 22.38
N ALA A 13 -9.41 -1.24 23.09
CA ALA A 13 -8.53 -0.30 22.43
C ALA A 13 -7.24 -1.04 22.05
N SER A 14 -7.27 -1.72 20.90
CA SER A 14 -6.04 -1.86 20.12
C SER A 14 -5.83 -0.49 19.49
N VAL A 15 -5.04 0.35 20.16
CA VAL A 15 -4.68 1.66 19.62
C VAL A 15 -3.88 1.43 18.34
N SER A 16 -4.53 1.68 17.21
CA SER A 16 -3.95 2.16 15.96
C SER A 16 -5.11 2.63 15.08
N ASP A 17 -5.87 3.63 15.54
CA ASP A 17 -6.69 4.43 14.63
C ASP A 17 -5.72 5.26 13.79
N LEU A 18 -5.12 4.61 12.78
CA LEU A 18 -4.50 5.35 11.70
C LEU A 18 -5.62 6.18 11.08
N GLU A 19 -5.49 7.50 11.13
CA GLU A 19 -6.32 8.39 10.33
C GLU A 19 -6.04 8.07 8.86
N LEU A 20 -6.99 7.39 8.22
CA LEU A 20 -6.93 6.94 6.84
C LEU A 20 -7.83 7.83 5.98
N GLU A 21 -7.21 8.60 5.10
CA GLU A 21 -7.92 9.39 4.09
C GLU A 21 -8.15 8.52 2.85
N PRO A 22 -9.39 8.34 2.37
CA PRO A 22 -9.66 7.54 1.17
C PRO A 22 -9.09 8.23 -0.07
N ILE A 23 -8.43 7.45 -0.93
CA ILE A 23 -7.92 7.90 -2.22
C ILE A 23 -8.93 7.49 -3.30
N LEU A 24 -9.53 8.48 -3.95
CA LEU A 24 -10.57 8.27 -4.97
C LEU A 24 -10.02 8.37 -6.40
N SER A 25 -8.81 8.90 -6.56
CA SER A 25 -8.12 9.04 -7.84
C SER A 25 -6.60 9.07 -7.62
N GLY A 26 -5.84 8.54 -8.57
CA GLY A 26 -4.40 8.61 -8.63
C GLY A 26 -3.82 9.96 -9.03
N LYS A 27 -4.66 10.96 -9.33
CA LYS A 27 -4.20 12.31 -9.71
C LYS A 27 -3.26 12.94 -8.67
N GLU A 28 -3.52 12.71 -7.40
CA GLU A 28 -2.68 13.22 -6.29
C GLU A 28 -1.45 12.34 -6.02
N PHE A 29 -1.43 11.12 -6.56
CA PHE A 29 -0.37 10.14 -6.34
C PHE A 29 0.15 9.62 -7.69
N PRO A 30 0.86 10.47 -8.46
CA PRO A 30 1.33 10.12 -9.80
C PRO A 30 2.32 8.94 -9.79
N THR A 31 2.90 8.62 -8.62
CA THR A 31 3.77 7.47 -8.43
C THR A 31 3.42 6.78 -7.12
N VAL A 32 3.05 5.51 -7.22
CA VAL A 32 2.81 4.60 -6.08
C VAL A 32 3.63 3.35 -6.30
N VAL A 33 4.45 2.99 -5.31
CA VAL A 33 5.48 1.96 -5.48
C VAL A 33 5.52 1.01 -4.29
N HIS A 34 5.68 -0.28 -4.58
CA HIS A 34 6.03 -1.28 -3.58
C HIS A 34 7.51 -1.68 -3.71
N GLY A 35 8.24 -1.59 -2.60
CA GLY A 35 9.61 -2.10 -2.50
C GLY A 35 9.63 -3.58 -2.14
N THR A 36 10.39 -4.39 -2.89
CA THR A 36 10.53 -5.83 -2.61
C THR A 36 11.94 -6.34 -2.93
N TYR A 37 12.13 -7.65 -2.79
CA TYR A 37 13.39 -8.36 -3.00
C TYR A 37 13.27 -9.34 -4.17
N PHE A 38 14.39 -9.63 -4.85
CA PHE A 38 14.41 -10.56 -6.00
C PHE A 38 13.80 -11.93 -5.68
N LYS A 39 14.08 -12.47 -4.48
CA LYS A 39 13.55 -13.76 -4.02
C LYS A 39 12.01 -13.83 -3.97
N CYS A 40 11.34 -12.68 -3.91
CA CYS A 40 9.88 -12.60 -3.86
C CYS A 40 9.26 -12.42 -5.26
N LEU A 41 10.06 -12.09 -6.28
CA LEU A 41 9.58 -11.63 -7.58
C LEU A 41 8.69 -12.65 -8.27
N ASP A 42 9.10 -13.92 -8.31
CA ASP A 42 8.33 -14.97 -9.00
C ASP A 42 6.94 -15.18 -8.37
N SER A 43 6.87 -15.17 -7.04
CA SER A 43 5.60 -15.26 -6.33
C SER A 43 4.73 -14.05 -6.63
N ILE A 44 5.29 -12.84 -6.58
CA ILE A 44 4.57 -11.60 -6.85
C ILE A 44 4.06 -11.53 -8.29
N LYS A 45 4.85 -11.95 -9.28
CA LYS A 45 4.43 -12.02 -10.69
C LYS A 45 3.25 -12.98 -10.89
N ARG A 46 3.17 -14.07 -10.12
CA ARG A 46 2.07 -15.04 -10.22
C ARG A 46 0.80 -14.59 -9.49
N GLN A 47 0.93 -14.14 -8.23
CA GLN A 47 -0.23 -13.95 -7.35
C GLN A 47 -0.57 -12.48 -7.05
N GLY A 48 0.37 -11.57 -7.27
CA GLY A 48 0.27 -10.17 -6.87
C GLY A 48 0.91 -9.86 -5.51
N LEU A 49 0.74 -8.63 -5.05
CA LEU A 49 1.19 -8.20 -3.72
C LEU A 49 0.16 -8.64 -2.68
N SER A 50 0.59 -9.39 -1.67
CA SER A 50 -0.27 -9.81 -0.57
C SER A 50 -0.14 -8.88 0.62
N ARG A 51 -1.25 -8.58 1.31
CA ARG A 51 -1.21 -7.97 2.66
C ARG A 51 -0.61 -8.93 3.70
N MET A 52 -0.44 -10.21 3.35
CA MET A 52 0.02 -11.28 4.24
C MET A 52 -0.85 -11.30 5.51
N SER A 53 -0.26 -11.38 6.69
CA SER A 53 -0.97 -11.33 7.97
C SER A 53 -1.38 -9.91 8.41
N ARG A 54 -1.06 -8.87 7.62
CA ARG A 54 -1.41 -7.47 7.95
C ARG A 54 -2.78 -7.10 7.40
N GLN A 55 -3.28 -5.94 7.81
CA GLN A 55 -4.54 -5.38 7.29
C GLN A 55 -4.39 -4.81 5.86
N HIS A 56 -3.22 -4.28 5.52
CA HIS A 56 -3.00 -3.57 4.25
C HIS A 56 -1.65 -3.93 3.62
N VAL A 57 -1.62 -3.98 2.29
CA VAL A 57 -0.40 -3.83 1.50
C VAL A 57 0.09 -2.39 1.69
N HIS A 58 1.37 -2.24 2.01
CA HIS A 58 2.00 -0.94 2.20
C HIS A 58 2.73 -0.53 0.91
N LEU A 59 2.45 0.69 0.47
CA LEU A 59 2.96 1.29 -0.73
C LEU A 59 3.53 2.67 -0.37
N ALA A 60 4.63 3.03 -1.02
CA ALA A 60 5.20 4.36 -0.90
C ALA A 60 4.59 5.29 -1.95
N SER A 61 4.26 6.51 -1.54
CA SER A 61 4.02 7.61 -2.47
C SER A 61 5.39 8.10 -2.97
N GLY A 62 5.54 8.25 -4.29
CA GLY A 62 6.80 8.60 -4.96
C GLY A 62 7.25 10.04 -4.75
N VAL A 63 7.03 10.60 -3.56
CA VAL A 63 7.30 12.00 -3.26
C VAL A 63 8.42 12.09 -2.23
N SER A 64 9.67 12.10 -2.71
CA SER A 64 10.80 12.72 -1.99
C SER A 64 12.04 12.87 -2.89
N GLY A 65 12.29 14.10 -3.35
CA GLY A 65 13.63 14.58 -3.71
C GLY A 65 14.22 14.13 -5.06
N SER A 66 15.07 15.00 -5.60
CA SER A 66 15.73 15.00 -6.92
C SER A 66 16.68 13.83 -7.23
N GLN A 67 16.62 12.70 -6.53
CA GLN A 67 17.64 11.64 -6.58
C GLN A 67 17.07 10.21 -6.62
N GLY A 68 15.77 10.02 -6.89
CA GLY A 68 15.17 8.68 -7.00
C GLY A 68 15.01 7.93 -5.67
N VAL A 69 15.11 8.63 -4.53
CA VAL A 69 14.82 8.08 -3.21
C VAL A 69 13.31 8.10 -3.00
N ILE A 70 12.71 6.93 -2.80
CA ILE A 70 11.28 6.83 -2.51
C ILE A 70 11.10 6.81 -0.98
N SER A 71 10.51 7.88 -0.42
CA SER A 71 10.23 8.00 1.02
C SER A 71 9.41 6.83 1.54
N GLY A 72 9.70 6.39 2.77
CA GLY A 72 8.99 5.29 3.42
C GLY A 72 9.39 3.88 2.98
N MET A 73 10.34 3.74 2.05
CA MET A 73 10.86 2.45 1.59
C MET A 73 12.17 2.08 2.28
N ARG A 74 12.38 0.79 2.58
CA ARG A 74 13.67 0.33 3.11
C ARG A 74 14.74 0.48 2.03
N SER A 75 15.88 1.05 2.40
CA SER A 75 17.05 1.19 1.51
C SER A 75 17.61 -0.14 1.00
N SER A 76 17.26 -1.26 1.64
CA SER A 76 17.66 -2.61 1.22
C SER A 76 16.76 -3.25 0.17
N CYS A 77 15.63 -2.63 -0.20
CA CYS A 77 14.79 -3.14 -1.28
C CYS A 77 15.57 -3.16 -2.60
N GLN A 78 15.37 -4.21 -3.39
CA GLN A 78 16.10 -4.45 -4.64
C GLN A 78 15.26 -4.17 -5.87
N LEU A 79 13.93 -4.16 -5.70
CA LEU A 79 12.96 -4.00 -6.78
C LEU A 79 11.90 -2.97 -6.38
N HIS A 80 11.49 -2.17 -7.36
CA HIS A 80 10.35 -1.26 -7.28
C HIS A 80 9.24 -1.74 -8.21
N ILE A 81 8.07 -2.03 -7.65
CA ILE A 81 6.87 -2.38 -8.42
C ILE A 81 5.98 -1.15 -8.44
N HIS A 82 5.84 -0.56 -9.63
CA HIS A 82 4.97 0.60 -9.84
C HIS A 82 3.52 0.15 -10.03
N VAL A 83 2.60 0.76 -9.30
CA VAL A 83 1.19 0.38 -9.26
C VAL A 83 0.33 1.39 -10.03
N ASP A 84 -0.60 0.86 -10.83
CA ASP A 84 -1.71 1.59 -11.40
C ASP A 84 -2.89 1.61 -10.43
N ILE A 85 -2.93 2.66 -9.60
CA ILE A 85 -4.00 2.80 -8.61
C ILE A 85 -5.31 3.25 -9.25
N ASP A 86 -5.30 3.99 -10.36
CA ASP A 86 -6.53 4.41 -11.04
C ASP A 86 -7.28 3.20 -11.59
N SER A 87 -6.56 2.30 -12.27
CA SER A 87 -7.12 1.03 -12.77
C SER A 87 -7.63 0.16 -11.63
N ALA A 88 -6.90 0.10 -10.51
CA ALA A 88 -7.32 -0.68 -9.35
C ALA A 88 -8.56 -0.09 -8.65
N ILE A 89 -8.64 1.24 -8.52
CA ILE A 89 -9.80 1.94 -7.97
C ILE A 89 -11.03 1.74 -8.86
N ALA A 90 -10.87 1.81 -10.18
CA ALA A 90 -11.95 1.55 -11.13
C ALA A 90 -12.52 0.12 -11.00
N ASP A 91 -11.66 -0.84 -10.67
CA ASP A 91 -12.04 -2.23 -10.37
C ASP A 91 -12.52 -2.45 -8.91
N GLY A 92 -12.70 -1.38 -8.13
CA GLY A 92 -13.26 -1.42 -6.77
C GLY A 92 -12.25 -1.67 -5.65
N ILE A 93 -10.94 -1.67 -5.94
CA ILE A 93 -9.91 -1.79 -4.91
C ILE A 93 -9.78 -0.48 -4.16
N LYS A 94 -9.90 -0.55 -2.83
CA LYS A 94 -9.79 0.63 -1.96
C LYS A 94 -8.33 1.01 -1.75
N PHE A 95 -8.06 2.31 -1.74
CA PHE A 95 -6.77 2.87 -1.36
C PHE A 95 -6.97 3.96 -0.32
N PHE A 96 -5.99 4.08 0.56
CA PHE A 96 -5.99 5.04 1.64
C PHE A 96 -4.61 5.69 1.75
N LYS A 97 -4.58 6.95 2.17
CA LYS A 97 -3.37 7.64 2.62
C LYS A 97 -3.43 7.75 4.14
N SER A 98 -2.36 7.33 4.80
CA SER A 98 -2.19 7.56 6.24
C SER A 98 -1.68 8.98 6.50
N SER A 99 -1.77 9.43 7.75
CA SER A 99 -1.23 10.73 8.21
C SER A 99 0.26 10.93 7.91
N ASN A 100 1.06 9.86 7.84
CA ASN A 100 2.48 9.92 7.47
C ASN A 100 2.75 9.76 5.95
N GLY A 101 1.73 9.83 5.10
CA GLY A 101 1.86 9.81 3.64
C GLY A 101 2.09 8.44 3.01
N VAL A 102 1.99 7.36 3.79
CA VAL A 102 2.03 5.97 3.29
C VAL A 102 0.71 5.64 2.61
N ILE A 103 0.80 4.97 1.47
CA ILE A 103 -0.36 4.52 0.71
C ILE A 103 -0.67 3.07 1.11
N LEU A 104 -1.92 2.79 1.41
CA LEU A 104 -2.39 1.53 1.97
C LEU A 104 -3.54 1.00 1.13
N THR A 105 -3.55 -0.30 0.88
CA THR A 105 -4.70 -0.98 0.26
C THR A 105 -4.94 -2.32 0.94
N PRO A 106 -6.19 -2.70 1.24
CA PRO A 106 -6.49 -4.04 1.72
C PRO A 106 -6.27 -5.10 0.63
N GLY A 107 -6.16 -4.69 -0.64
CA GLY A 107 -6.20 -5.58 -1.79
C GLY A 107 -7.64 -5.96 -2.15
N ASP A 108 -7.77 -7.03 -2.93
CA ASP A 108 -9.04 -7.69 -3.22
C ASP A 108 -9.60 -8.41 -1.98
N GLU A 109 -10.71 -9.14 -2.15
CA GLU A 109 -11.34 -9.93 -1.08
C GLU A 109 -10.40 -10.95 -0.44
N GLN A 110 -9.38 -11.40 -1.17
CA GLN A 110 -8.37 -12.36 -0.70
C GLN A 110 -7.13 -11.66 -0.12
N GLY A 111 -7.09 -10.32 -0.11
CA GLY A 111 -5.98 -9.53 0.41
C GLY A 111 -4.83 -9.33 -0.59
N PHE A 112 -5.10 -9.43 -1.89
CA PHE A 112 -4.10 -9.29 -2.95
C PHE A 112 -4.34 -8.09 -3.84
N LEU A 113 -3.27 -7.38 -4.18
CA LEU A 113 -3.25 -6.47 -5.31
C LEU A 113 -2.68 -7.23 -6.53
N LYS A 114 -3.54 -7.56 -7.49
CA LYS A 114 -3.22 -8.45 -8.61
C LYS A 114 -2.16 -7.86 -9.57
N PRO A 115 -1.37 -8.70 -10.26
CA PRO A 115 -0.33 -8.25 -11.19
C PRO A 115 -0.82 -7.38 -12.36
N LYS A 116 -2.11 -7.48 -12.73
CA LYS A 116 -2.71 -6.65 -13.78
C LYS A 116 -2.65 -5.14 -13.47
N TYR A 117 -2.46 -4.76 -12.20
CA TYR A 117 -2.27 -3.37 -11.78
C TYR A 117 -0.80 -2.96 -11.71
N PHE A 118 0.15 -3.78 -12.15
CA PHE A 118 1.57 -3.41 -12.16
C PHE A 118 1.92 -2.71 -13.47
N LYS A 119 2.30 -1.43 -13.39
CA LYS A 119 2.74 -0.63 -14.55
C LYS A 119 4.09 -1.10 -15.07
N LYS A 120 5.03 -1.35 -14.16
CA LYS A 120 6.39 -1.82 -14.44
C LYS A 120 7.05 -2.34 -13.18
N ILE A 121 8.05 -3.20 -13.37
CA ILE A 121 8.92 -3.66 -12.29
C ILE A 121 10.34 -3.24 -12.65
N VAL A 122 11.00 -2.48 -11.77
CA VAL A 122 12.36 -2.00 -12.04
C VAL A 122 13.33 -2.46 -10.96
N ASP A 123 14.55 -2.79 -11.38
CA ASP A 123 15.69 -2.99 -10.48
C ASP A 123 16.07 -1.64 -9.85
N ALA A 124 16.07 -1.58 -8.51
CA ALA A 124 16.32 -0.35 -7.76
C ALA A 124 17.75 0.18 -7.94
N LYS A 125 18.72 -0.69 -8.25
CA LYS A 125 20.12 -0.32 -8.44
C LYS A 125 20.42 0.09 -9.88
N THR A 126 19.90 -0.67 -10.84
CA THR A 126 20.25 -0.48 -12.27
C THR A 126 19.22 0.34 -13.04
N GLY A 127 18.02 0.54 -12.49
CA GLY A 127 16.90 1.18 -13.19
C GLY A 127 16.31 0.33 -14.32
N ARG A 128 16.84 -0.88 -14.55
CA ARG A 128 16.41 -1.77 -15.64
C ARG A 128 14.97 -2.26 -15.38
N SER A 129 14.11 -2.14 -16.37
CA SER A 129 12.78 -2.77 -16.36
C SER A 129 12.92 -4.30 -16.52
N LEU A 130 12.19 -5.02 -15.68
CA LEU A 130 12.06 -6.48 -15.64
C LEU A 130 10.66 -6.96 -16.08
N GLN A 131 9.80 -5.99 -16.39
CA GLN A 131 8.45 -6.07 -16.93
C GLN A 131 8.02 -4.66 -17.34
#